data_AF-A0A969I628-F1
#
_entry.id   AF-A0A969I628-F1
#
_cell.length_a   1.000
_cell.length_b   1.000
_cell.length_c   1.000
_cell.angle_alpha   90.00
_cell.angle_beta   90.00
_cell.angle_gamma   90.00
#
_symmetry.space_group_name_H-M   'P 1'
#
loop_
_entity.id
_entity.type
_entity.pdbx_description
1 polymer ?
#
loop_
_entity_poly.entity_id
_entity_poly.type
_entity_poly.pdbx_seq_one_letter_code
_entity_poly.pdbx_strand_id
1 'polypeptide(L)'
;MTCQSWMLGLAAACCAVLVGDRALAAPLITPANDGTGTIVMPNGDRIDILGGSFSGDGANLFHSFQQFGLDAGQIANFLANPSIQNVLARVVGGDPSVINGLLQLSGSDANLYLINPAGLVFGPSASLNVPGDFFATTATAIGFEPGAWLEAFGTNDYAALIGTPSQFAFDGAIASAIINAGDLQVNPGQHLALLGGQVANTGTLSAPGGQVTVSAVPGTSLVRLSQPGQLLSLEIEPPRTTDGTPLPITPLDLPALLTASEVE
;
A
#
# COMPACT_ATOMS: atom_id res chain seq x y z
N MET A 1 -59.67 44.13 50.32
CA MET A 1 -58.67 43.14 50.77
C MET A 1 -57.58 43.09 49.71
N THR A 2 -56.50 43.81 49.96
CA THR A 2 -55.31 43.92 49.11
C THR A 2 -54.28 42.89 49.58
N CYS A 3 -53.82 42.00 48.71
CA CYS A 3 -52.74 41.07 49.04
C CYS A 3 -51.59 41.26 48.03
N GLN A 4 -50.52 41.90 48.49
CA GLN A 4 -49.21 41.91 47.84
C GLN A 4 -48.48 40.61 48.18
N SER A 5 -47.82 40.00 47.21
CA SER A 5 -46.81 38.93 47.40
C SER A 5 -45.89 38.96 46.17
N TRP A 6 -44.78 39.70 46.23
CA TRP A 6 -43.40 39.27 46.53
C TRP A 6 -42.74 38.42 45.43
N MET A 7 -41.82 39.08 44.73
CA MET A 7 -40.81 38.54 43.82
C MET A 7 -39.93 37.50 44.50
N LEU A 8 -39.57 36.45 43.77
CA LEU A 8 -38.27 35.76 43.80
C LEU A 8 -38.21 34.81 42.58
N GLY A 9 -37.80 35.33 41.43
CA GLY A 9 -37.47 34.52 40.26
C GLY A 9 -35.98 34.18 40.30
N LEU A 10 -35.65 32.92 40.61
CA LEU A 10 -34.29 32.39 40.47
C LEU A 10 -33.80 32.56 39.03
N ALA A 11 -32.70 33.27 38.85
CA ALA A 11 -31.93 33.23 37.61
C ALA A 11 -31.24 31.86 37.52
N ALA A 12 -31.85 30.92 36.77
CA ALA A 12 -31.20 29.69 36.38
C ALA A 12 -30.11 30.02 35.35
N ALA A 13 -28.86 30.14 35.82
CA ALA A 13 -27.69 30.20 34.96
C ALA A 13 -27.55 28.83 34.28
N CYS A 14 -28.13 28.72 33.08
CA CYS A 14 -27.93 27.57 32.20
C CYS A 14 -26.49 27.62 31.70
N CYS A 15 -25.60 26.93 32.41
CA CYS A 15 -24.23 26.72 32.00
C CYS A 15 -24.26 25.85 30.73
N ALA A 16 -24.17 26.49 29.56
CA ALA A 16 -24.02 25.79 28.30
C ALA A 16 -22.67 25.08 28.32
N VAL A 17 -22.69 23.77 28.57
CA VAL A 17 -21.54 22.91 28.35
C VAL A 17 -21.33 22.87 26.84
N LEU A 18 -20.36 23.65 26.36
CA LEU A 18 -19.80 23.48 25.03
C LEU A 18 -19.11 22.11 25.04
N VAL A 19 -19.84 21.07 24.61
CA VAL A 19 -19.22 19.83 24.17
C VAL A 19 -18.54 20.19 22.86
N GLY A 20 -17.28 20.63 22.97
CA GLY A 20 -16.42 20.68 21.80
C GLY A 20 -16.28 19.25 21.33
N ASP A 21 -16.87 18.92 20.18
CA ASP A 21 -16.52 17.72 19.43
C ASP A 21 -15.01 17.79 19.18
N ARG A 22 -14.25 17.13 20.06
CA ARG A 22 -12.88 16.78 19.74
C ARG A 22 -12.98 15.69 18.70
N ALA A 23 -13.07 16.08 17.44
CA ALA A 23 -12.65 15.22 16.36
C ALA A 23 -11.21 14.81 16.69
N LEU A 24 -11.04 13.58 17.18
CA LEU A 24 -9.73 12.96 17.29
C LEU A 24 -9.26 12.67 15.86
N ALA A 25 -8.69 13.66 15.19
CA ALA A 25 -7.90 13.40 13.99
C ALA A 25 -6.58 12.76 14.46
N ALA A 26 -6.60 11.45 14.60
CA ALA A 26 -5.44 10.60 14.79
C ALA A 26 -5.19 9.81 13.49
N PRO A 27 -3.97 9.32 13.31
CA PRO A 27 -2.94 9.88 12.45
C PRO A 27 -3.08 9.48 10.97
N LEU A 28 -2.62 10.35 10.07
CA LEU A 28 -2.71 10.13 8.63
C LEU A 28 -1.55 9.30 8.07
N ILE A 29 -0.34 9.47 8.61
CA ILE A 29 0.81 8.59 8.37
C ILE A 29 1.52 8.37 9.70
N THR A 30 1.69 7.13 10.11
CA THR A 30 2.37 6.76 11.36
C THR A 30 3.41 5.69 11.09
N PRO A 31 4.69 5.91 11.48
CA PRO A 31 5.71 4.88 11.32
C PRO A 31 5.41 3.67 12.21
N ALA A 32 5.72 2.48 11.72
CA ALA A 32 5.65 1.27 12.52
C ALA A 32 6.80 1.23 13.54
N ASN A 33 6.55 0.69 14.73
CA ASN A 33 7.58 0.45 15.75
C ASN A 33 8.11 -0.99 15.65
N ASP A 34 8.67 -1.33 14.49
CA ASP A 34 9.12 -2.69 14.14
C ASP A 34 10.63 -2.78 13.85
N GLY A 35 11.38 -1.70 14.13
CA GLY A 35 12.81 -1.63 13.88
C GLY A 35 13.21 -1.14 12.49
N THR A 36 12.25 -0.87 11.59
CA THR A 36 12.56 -0.33 10.24
C THR A 36 13.23 1.04 10.30
N GLY A 37 13.00 1.80 11.38
CA GLY A 37 13.60 3.13 11.56
C GLY A 37 12.99 4.22 10.66
N THR A 38 11.73 4.05 10.25
CA THR A 38 11.01 5.06 9.45
C THR A 38 10.73 6.31 10.29
N ILE A 39 11.06 7.47 9.73
CA ILE A 39 10.85 8.77 10.36
C ILE A 39 9.85 9.55 9.53
N VAL A 40 8.82 10.09 10.19
CA VAL A 40 7.77 10.89 9.56
C VAL A 40 7.84 12.31 10.13
N MET A 41 8.05 13.30 9.26
CA MET A 41 8.24 14.71 9.63
C MET A 41 7.22 15.58 8.89
N PRO A 42 6.11 15.95 9.54
CA PRO A 42 5.15 16.90 8.99
C PRO A 42 5.73 18.31 8.84
N ASN A 43 5.47 18.96 7.71
CA ASN A 43 5.84 20.32 7.37
C ASN A 43 4.69 21.00 6.59
N GLY A 44 3.71 21.51 7.34
CA GLY A 44 2.44 21.97 6.77
C GLY A 44 1.69 20.81 6.12
N ASP A 45 1.27 20.98 4.87
CA ASP A 45 0.55 19.94 4.11
C ASP A 45 1.48 18.86 3.53
N ARG A 46 2.80 19.07 3.60
CA ARG A 46 3.79 18.08 3.17
C ARG A 46 4.27 17.26 4.36
N ILE A 47 4.35 15.95 4.18
CA ILE A 47 4.84 14.98 5.15
C ILE A 47 6.10 14.35 4.56
N ASP A 48 7.26 14.70 5.11
CA ASP A 48 8.53 14.14 4.69
C ASP A 48 8.79 12.80 5.38
N ILE A 49 9.09 11.79 4.57
CA ILE A 49 9.38 10.43 4.99
C ILE A 49 10.88 10.18 4.79
N LEU A 50 11.56 9.86 5.88
CA LEU A 50 13.01 9.78 6.02
C LEU A 50 13.39 8.52 6.82
N GLY A 51 14.70 8.33 7.02
CA GLY A 51 15.23 7.18 7.76
C GLY A 51 15.02 5.90 6.96
N GLY A 52 14.49 4.86 7.59
CA GLY A 52 14.28 3.55 6.97
C GLY A 52 15.48 2.62 7.10
N SER A 53 15.32 1.43 6.53
CA SER A 53 16.34 0.39 6.49
C SER A 53 16.83 0.16 5.06
N PHE A 54 18.09 -0.21 4.90
CA PHE A 54 18.70 -0.43 3.58
C PHE A 54 18.96 -1.91 3.35
N SER A 55 18.89 -2.34 2.09
CA SER A 55 19.43 -3.63 1.67
C SER A 55 20.95 -3.67 1.77
N GLY A 56 21.53 -4.88 1.77
CA GLY A 56 22.97 -5.08 1.91
C GLY A 56 23.79 -4.48 0.75
N ASP A 57 23.18 -4.32 -0.43
CA ASP A 57 23.76 -3.65 -1.59
C ASP A 57 23.50 -2.13 -1.62
N GLY A 58 22.67 -1.62 -0.70
CA GLY A 58 22.28 -0.22 -0.61
C GLY A 58 21.31 0.26 -1.71
N ALA A 59 20.78 -0.63 -2.55
CA ALA A 59 19.90 -0.26 -3.66
C ALA A 59 18.42 -0.12 -3.26
N ASN A 60 17.99 -0.77 -2.17
CA ASN A 60 16.60 -0.76 -1.71
C ASN A 60 16.49 -0.02 -0.37
N LEU A 61 15.50 0.85 -0.27
CA LEU A 61 15.14 1.59 0.94
C LEU A 61 13.76 1.15 1.41
N PHE A 62 13.68 0.68 2.64
CA PHE A 62 12.46 0.14 3.23
C PHE A 62 11.89 1.11 4.27
N HIS A 63 10.60 1.37 4.16
CA HIS A 63 9.78 2.08 5.12
C HIS A 63 8.62 1.22 5.59
N SER A 64 8.25 1.36 6.86
CA SER A 64 7.17 0.60 7.49
C SER A 64 6.27 1.54 8.27
N PHE A 65 4.97 1.38 8.08
CA PHE A 65 3.93 2.25 8.62
C PHE A 65 2.89 1.45 9.38
N GLN A 66 2.49 1.93 10.54
CA GLN A 66 1.28 1.44 11.20
C GLN A 66 0.05 1.86 10.40
N GLN A 67 0.01 3.11 9.96
CA GLN A 67 -1.08 3.68 9.17
C GLN A 67 -0.50 4.57 8.09
N PHE A 68 -1.10 4.56 6.91
CA PHE A 68 -0.67 5.38 5.78
C PHE A 68 -1.89 5.83 4.98
N GLY A 69 -2.06 7.14 4.87
CA GLY A 69 -3.15 7.79 4.18
C GLY A 69 -2.85 9.26 3.94
N LEU A 70 -3.64 9.88 3.07
CA LEU A 70 -3.54 11.29 2.68
C LEU A 70 -4.93 11.88 2.48
N ASP A 71 -5.14 13.10 2.94
CA ASP A 71 -6.28 13.93 2.61
C ASP A 71 -5.98 14.79 1.37
N ALA A 72 -7.03 15.41 0.83
CA ALA A 72 -6.91 16.35 -0.28
C ALA A 72 -5.96 17.51 0.06
N GLY A 73 -5.02 17.76 -0.85
CA GLY A 73 -4.02 18.83 -0.71
C GLY A 73 -2.74 18.42 0.03
N GLN A 74 -2.71 17.25 0.67
CA GLN A 74 -1.51 16.78 1.35
C GLN A 74 -0.56 16.02 0.42
N ILE A 75 0.70 15.99 0.83
CA ILE A 75 1.79 15.39 0.08
C ILE A 75 2.54 14.41 0.99
N ALA A 76 2.59 13.13 0.65
CA ALA A 76 3.58 12.22 1.22
C ALA A 76 4.83 12.26 0.34
N ASN A 77 5.94 12.77 0.87
CA ASN A 77 7.18 12.88 0.12
C ASN A 77 8.25 11.95 0.70
N PHE A 78 8.57 10.90 -0.04
CA PHE A 78 9.69 10.00 0.24
C PHE A 78 11.01 10.67 -0.16
N LEU A 79 11.89 10.86 0.82
CA LEU A 79 13.23 11.41 0.60
C LEU A 79 14.24 10.27 0.51
N ALA A 80 14.71 10.02 -0.70
CA ALA A 80 15.74 9.02 -0.99
C ALA A 80 17.05 9.68 -1.42
N ASN A 81 18.14 8.92 -1.41
CA ASN A 81 19.42 9.34 -1.98
C ASN A 81 19.57 8.80 -3.41
N PRO A 82 20.46 9.38 -4.24
CA PRO A 82 20.57 8.99 -5.66
C PRO A 82 21.01 7.56 -5.93
N SER A 83 21.56 6.85 -4.93
CA SER A 83 21.93 5.43 -5.07
C SER A 83 20.76 4.47 -4.87
N ILE A 84 19.64 4.93 -4.29
CA ILE A 84 18.44 4.11 -4.13
C ILE A 84 17.79 3.88 -5.49
N GLN A 85 17.52 2.62 -5.82
CA GLN A 85 16.78 2.21 -7.00
C GLN A 85 15.32 1.89 -6.69
N ASN A 86 15.02 1.40 -5.48
CA ASN A 86 13.64 1.09 -5.07
C ASN A 86 13.36 1.59 -3.65
N VAL A 87 12.23 2.27 -3.48
CA VAL A 87 11.65 2.61 -2.18
C VAL A 87 10.43 1.73 -1.96
N LEU A 88 10.45 0.94 -0.89
CA LEU A 88 9.37 0.03 -0.53
C LEU A 88 8.70 0.51 0.76
N ALA A 89 7.45 0.93 0.66
CA ALA A 89 6.62 1.41 1.74
C ALA A 89 5.56 0.35 2.09
N ARG A 90 5.70 -0.32 3.23
CA ARG A 90 4.71 -1.30 3.72
C ARG A 90 3.84 -0.74 4.83
N VAL A 91 2.56 -1.12 4.83
CA VAL A 91 1.60 -0.80 5.90
C VAL A 91 1.26 -2.09 6.66
N VAL A 92 1.50 -2.08 7.97
CA VAL A 92 1.40 -3.27 8.82
C VAL A 92 0.22 -3.23 9.81
N GLY A 93 -0.54 -2.13 9.85
CA GLY A 93 -1.55 -1.92 10.88
C GLY A 93 -2.91 -2.55 10.67
N GLY A 94 -3.14 -3.18 9.50
CA GLY A 94 -4.38 -3.92 9.21
C GLY A 94 -5.54 -3.08 8.68
N ASP A 95 -5.40 -1.75 8.64
CA ASP A 95 -6.38 -0.85 8.02
C ASP A 95 -6.02 -0.55 6.56
N PRO A 96 -7.01 -0.42 5.65
CA PRO A 96 -6.77 0.02 4.28
C PRO A 96 -6.19 1.44 4.24
N SER A 97 -5.35 1.72 3.24
CA SER A 97 -4.83 3.07 3.01
C SER A 97 -5.79 3.88 2.15
N VAL A 98 -6.22 5.03 2.64
CA VAL A 98 -6.97 6.02 1.85
C VAL A 98 -6.04 7.16 1.47
N ILE A 99 -5.77 7.29 0.18
CA ILE A 99 -4.79 8.20 -0.40
C ILE A 99 -5.53 9.17 -1.29
N ASN A 100 -5.88 10.33 -0.77
CA ASN A 100 -6.58 11.38 -1.49
C ASN A 100 -5.68 12.61 -1.69
N GLY A 101 -4.39 12.41 -1.93
CA GLY A 101 -3.41 13.49 -2.09
C GLY A 101 -2.26 13.10 -3.02
N LEU A 102 -1.14 13.82 -2.94
CA LEU A 102 0.03 13.58 -3.79
C LEU A 102 0.99 12.60 -3.12
N LEU A 103 1.32 11.50 -3.82
CA LEU A 103 2.49 10.69 -3.51
C LEU A 103 3.68 11.21 -4.30
N GLN A 104 4.77 11.55 -3.61
CA GLN A 104 5.96 12.12 -4.21
C GLN A 104 7.21 11.36 -3.75
N LEU A 105 8.17 11.21 -4.66
CA LEU A 105 9.52 10.73 -4.35
C LEU A 105 10.52 11.77 -4.84
N SER A 106 11.42 12.20 -3.95
CA SER A 106 12.44 13.21 -4.25
C SER A 106 13.83 12.74 -3.85
N GLY A 107 14.85 13.21 -4.57
CA GLY A 107 16.27 12.93 -4.25
C GLY A 107 16.83 11.64 -4.87
N SER A 108 16.00 10.86 -5.57
CA SER A 108 16.41 9.73 -6.40
C SER A 108 15.49 9.57 -7.61
N ASP A 109 15.94 8.82 -8.61
CA ASP A 109 15.12 8.34 -9.74
C ASP A 109 14.47 6.96 -9.44
N ALA A 110 14.34 6.63 -8.15
CA ALA A 110 13.88 5.33 -7.67
C ALA A 110 12.42 5.01 -8.03
N ASN A 111 12.13 3.71 -8.12
CA ASN A 111 10.79 3.16 -8.15
C ASN A 111 10.13 3.26 -6.76
N LEU A 112 8.80 3.39 -6.71
CA LEU A 112 8.03 3.39 -5.47
C LEU A 112 7.06 2.20 -5.43
N TYR A 113 7.22 1.35 -4.41
CA TYR A 113 6.33 0.24 -4.10
C TYR A 113 5.52 0.57 -2.85
N LEU A 114 4.20 0.62 -2.97
CA LEU A 114 3.27 0.78 -1.86
C LEU A 114 2.52 -0.53 -1.61
N ILE A 115 2.66 -1.05 -0.40
CA ILE A 115 2.22 -2.39 -0.02
C ILE A 115 1.24 -2.24 1.15
N ASN A 116 -0.01 -2.61 0.93
CA ASN A 116 -0.98 -2.73 2.02
C ASN A 116 -1.92 -3.92 1.77
N PRO A 117 -1.70 -5.06 2.45
CA PRO A 117 -2.57 -6.23 2.29
C PRO A 117 -4.02 -5.98 2.73
N ALA A 118 -4.32 -4.94 3.51
CA ALA A 118 -5.69 -4.58 3.88
C ALA A 118 -6.44 -3.82 2.77
N GLY A 119 -5.74 -3.31 1.75
CA GLY A 119 -6.32 -2.61 0.61
C GLY A 119 -5.80 -1.18 0.42
N LEU A 120 -6.02 -0.65 -0.77
CA LEU A 120 -5.58 0.69 -1.20
C LEU A 120 -6.74 1.41 -1.89
N VAL A 121 -7.01 2.64 -1.48
CA VAL A 121 -8.03 3.51 -2.09
C VAL A 121 -7.39 4.82 -2.50
N PHE A 122 -7.24 5.05 -3.80
CA PHE A 122 -6.82 6.33 -4.36
C PHE A 122 -8.06 7.19 -4.62
N GLY A 123 -8.21 8.27 -3.86
CA GLY A 123 -9.34 9.19 -3.94
C GLY A 123 -9.27 10.12 -5.17
N PRO A 124 -10.32 10.94 -5.41
CA PRO A 124 -10.39 11.82 -6.58
C PRO A 124 -9.27 12.86 -6.70
N SER A 125 -8.60 13.20 -5.60
CA SER A 125 -7.45 14.11 -5.57
C SER A 125 -6.10 13.39 -5.54
N ALA A 126 -6.11 12.06 -5.65
CA ALA A 126 -4.89 11.26 -5.71
C ALA A 126 -4.11 11.58 -6.98
N SER A 127 -2.81 11.83 -6.82
CA SER A 127 -1.88 12.03 -7.93
C SER A 127 -0.49 11.51 -7.58
N LEU A 128 0.34 11.30 -8.60
CA LEU A 128 1.70 10.78 -8.45
C LEU A 128 2.72 11.79 -8.99
N ASN A 129 3.83 11.94 -8.26
CA ASN A 129 5.05 12.58 -8.72
C ASN A 129 6.23 11.67 -8.34
N VAL A 130 6.34 10.56 -9.09
CA VAL A 130 7.34 9.52 -8.88
C VAL A 130 8.26 9.48 -10.12
N PRO A 131 9.58 9.64 -9.95
CA PRO A 131 10.54 9.62 -11.06
C PRO A 131 10.59 8.29 -11.83
N GLY A 132 10.57 7.16 -11.12
CA GLY A 132 10.60 5.81 -11.66
C GLY A 132 9.23 5.15 -11.75
N ASP A 133 9.22 3.82 -11.71
CA ASP A 133 8.00 3.01 -11.74
C ASP A 133 7.19 3.15 -10.44
N PHE A 134 5.87 2.99 -10.56
CA PHE A 134 4.97 2.95 -9.41
C PHE A 134 4.23 1.61 -9.32
N PHE A 135 4.36 0.95 -8.17
CA PHE A 135 3.67 -0.30 -7.87
C PHE A 135 2.79 -0.10 -6.65
N ALA A 136 1.49 -0.36 -6.78
CA ALA A 136 0.56 -0.43 -5.68
C ALA A 136 0.05 -1.87 -5.57
N THR A 137 0.20 -2.48 -4.39
CA THR A 137 -0.12 -3.90 -4.23
C THR A 137 -0.78 -4.23 -2.89
N THR A 138 -1.67 -5.24 -2.92
CA THR A 138 -2.21 -5.89 -1.71
C THR A 138 -1.54 -7.24 -1.44
N ALA A 139 -0.43 -7.53 -2.09
CA ALA A 139 0.38 -8.72 -1.84
C ALA A 139 0.84 -8.79 -0.38
N THR A 140 0.87 -10.01 0.17
CA THR A 140 1.37 -10.31 1.51
C THR A 140 2.89 -10.40 1.55
N ALA A 141 3.55 -10.65 0.42
CA ALA A 141 5.00 -10.61 0.34
C ALA A 141 5.50 -10.17 -1.05
N ILE A 142 6.71 -9.60 -1.09
CA ILE A 142 7.42 -9.24 -2.32
C ILE A 142 8.75 -9.99 -2.38
N GLY A 143 8.97 -10.74 -3.46
CA GLY A 143 10.16 -11.56 -3.65
C GLY A 143 11.25 -10.87 -4.47
N PHE A 144 12.49 -11.17 -4.07
CA PHE A 144 13.75 -10.73 -4.64
C PHE A 144 14.55 -11.96 -5.06
N GLU A 145 15.25 -11.91 -6.19
CA GLU A 145 16.11 -13.02 -6.60
C GLU A 145 17.44 -13.01 -5.82
N PRO A 146 17.95 -14.18 -5.36
CA PRO A 146 17.57 -15.53 -5.72
C PRO A 146 16.58 -16.24 -4.76
N GLY A 147 15.70 -15.51 -4.06
CA GLY A 147 14.60 -16.10 -3.26
C GLY A 147 14.37 -15.46 -1.88
N ALA A 148 14.80 -14.22 -1.66
CA ALA A 148 14.52 -13.49 -0.43
C ALA A 148 13.15 -12.82 -0.52
N TRP A 149 12.43 -12.69 0.60
CA TRP A 149 11.07 -12.16 0.65
C TRP A 149 10.94 -11.03 1.65
N LEU A 150 10.38 -9.90 1.20
CA LEU A 150 9.85 -8.86 2.06
C LEU A 150 8.43 -9.27 2.47
N GLU A 151 8.27 -9.68 3.71
CA GLU A 151 6.97 -9.97 4.31
C GLU A 151 6.25 -8.68 4.71
N ALA A 152 4.99 -8.54 4.29
CA ALA A 152 4.15 -7.43 4.72
C ALA A 152 3.85 -7.50 6.23
N PHE A 153 3.86 -8.70 6.82
CA PHE A 153 3.63 -8.93 8.24
C PHE A 153 4.85 -9.59 8.91
N GLY A 154 5.14 -9.20 10.15
CA GLY A 154 6.25 -9.76 10.90
C GLY A 154 7.60 -9.08 10.61
N THR A 155 8.67 -9.81 10.92
CA THR A 155 10.06 -9.34 10.90
C THR A 155 10.72 -9.65 9.57
N ASN A 156 11.51 -8.71 9.06
CA ASN A 156 12.27 -8.86 7.83
C ASN A 156 13.77 -8.72 8.07
N ASP A 157 14.57 -9.50 7.34
CA ASP A 157 16.00 -9.27 7.20
C ASP A 157 16.25 -8.36 5.99
N TYR A 158 16.22 -7.05 6.22
CA TYR A 158 16.39 -6.07 5.15
C TYR A 158 17.70 -6.22 4.40
N ALA A 159 18.78 -6.64 5.07
CA ALA A 159 20.10 -6.79 4.45
C ALA A 159 20.12 -7.88 3.36
N ALA A 160 19.25 -8.89 3.47
CA ALA A 160 19.12 -9.97 2.51
C ALA A 160 18.25 -9.61 1.28
N LEU A 161 17.48 -8.51 1.32
CA LEU A 161 16.57 -8.08 0.25
C LEU A 161 17.32 -7.27 -0.82
N ILE A 162 18.23 -7.94 -1.51
CA ILE A 162 19.15 -7.38 -2.51
C ILE A 162 18.55 -7.49 -3.92
N GLY A 163 18.88 -6.55 -4.81
CA GLY A 163 18.40 -6.57 -6.20
C GLY A 163 16.99 -6.03 -6.39
N THR A 164 16.34 -6.37 -7.50
CA THR A 164 15.05 -5.78 -7.91
C THR A 164 13.87 -6.66 -7.49
N PRO A 165 12.83 -6.09 -6.86
CA PRO A 165 11.56 -6.76 -6.64
C PRO A 165 10.98 -7.33 -7.95
N SER A 166 10.58 -8.61 -7.96
CA SER A 166 10.04 -9.24 -9.18
C SER A 166 8.89 -10.21 -8.94
N GLN A 167 8.60 -10.57 -7.69
CA GLN A 167 7.57 -11.53 -7.33
C GLN A 167 6.62 -10.93 -6.30
N PHE A 168 5.32 -11.26 -6.39
CA PHE A 168 4.27 -10.78 -5.51
C PHE A 168 3.40 -11.95 -5.07
N ALA A 169 3.46 -12.30 -3.79
CA ALA A 169 2.68 -13.39 -3.21
C ALA A 169 1.39 -12.84 -2.60
N PHE A 170 0.27 -13.51 -2.87
CA PHE A 170 -1.05 -13.16 -2.36
C PHE A 170 -1.56 -14.31 -1.48
N ASP A 171 -1.08 -14.40 -0.25
CA ASP A 171 -1.39 -15.50 0.67
C ASP A 171 -2.51 -15.15 1.67
N GLY A 172 -3.10 -13.97 1.52
CA GLY A 172 -4.20 -13.51 2.35
C GLY A 172 -5.48 -14.33 2.08
N ALA A 173 -6.13 -14.80 3.15
CA ALA A 173 -7.44 -15.46 3.05
C ALA A 173 -8.54 -14.55 2.48
N ILE A 174 -8.35 -13.23 2.56
CA ILE A 174 -9.26 -12.22 2.03
C ILE A 174 -8.56 -11.49 0.88
N ALA A 175 -9.16 -11.53 -0.30
CA ALA A 175 -8.71 -10.78 -1.47
C ALA A 175 -9.07 -9.28 -1.31
N SER A 176 -8.12 -8.50 -0.83
CA SER A 176 -8.26 -7.05 -0.63
C SER A 176 -8.26 -6.26 -1.94
N ALA A 177 -8.94 -5.13 -1.93
CA ALA A 177 -9.16 -4.33 -3.14
C ALA A 177 -8.17 -3.18 -3.28
N ILE A 178 -7.83 -2.87 -4.54
CA ILE A 178 -7.28 -1.58 -4.97
C ILE A 178 -8.38 -0.84 -5.72
N ILE A 179 -8.74 0.35 -5.24
CA ILE A 179 -9.74 1.21 -5.88
C ILE A 179 -9.05 2.50 -6.30
N ASN A 180 -9.11 2.85 -7.58
CA ASN A 180 -8.62 4.14 -8.08
C ASN A 180 -9.76 5.01 -8.61
N ALA A 181 -9.93 6.18 -8.01
CA ALA A 181 -10.80 7.26 -8.48
C ALA A 181 -10.02 8.53 -8.86
N GLY A 182 -8.70 8.55 -8.72
CA GLY A 182 -7.84 9.68 -9.03
C GLY A 182 -7.15 9.59 -10.39
N ASP A 183 -6.20 10.50 -10.62
CA ASP A 183 -5.37 10.54 -11.83
C ASP A 183 -3.96 10.05 -11.52
N LEU A 184 -3.71 8.77 -11.77
CA LEU A 184 -2.43 8.15 -11.51
C LEU A 184 -1.62 8.13 -12.81
N GLN A 185 -0.68 9.06 -12.91
CA GLN A 185 0.24 9.17 -14.04
C GLN A 185 1.68 9.03 -13.58
N VAL A 186 2.44 8.17 -14.26
CA VAL A 186 3.90 8.10 -14.12
C VAL A 186 4.60 8.86 -15.24
N ASN A 187 5.90 9.12 -15.07
CA ASN A 187 6.71 9.80 -16.08
C ASN A 187 6.83 8.98 -17.38
N PRO A 188 7.13 9.63 -18.51
CA PRO A 188 7.27 8.92 -19.78
C PRO A 188 8.34 7.82 -19.72
N GLY A 189 8.01 6.65 -20.25
CA GLY A 189 8.86 5.45 -20.24
C GLY A 189 8.75 4.59 -18.97
N GLN A 190 8.16 5.10 -17.89
CA GLN A 190 7.99 4.37 -16.63
C GLN A 190 6.73 3.52 -16.62
N HIS A 191 6.63 2.63 -15.65
CA HIS A 191 5.56 1.65 -15.52
C HIS A 191 4.68 1.94 -14.31
N LEU A 192 3.38 1.68 -14.47
CA LEU A 192 2.39 1.77 -13.40
C LEU A 192 1.73 0.41 -13.25
N ALA A 193 1.80 -0.16 -12.04
CA ALA A 193 1.21 -1.46 -11.75
C ALA A 193 0.26 -1.39 -10.55
N LEU A 194 -0.98 -1.85 -10.74
CA LEU A 194 -1.95 -2.10 -9.67
C LEU A 194 -2.16 -3.61 -9.55
N LEU A 195 -1.67 -4.21 -8.47
CA LEU A 195 -1.69 -5.66 -8.25
C LEU A 195 -2.49 -5.96 -6.97
N GLY A 196 -3.78 -6.27 -7.11
CA GLY A 196 -4.68 -6.44 -5.98
C GLY A 196 -5.39 -7.78 -5.98
N GLY A 197 -5.94 -8.16 -4.83
CA GLY A 197 -6.95 -9.22 -4.76
C GLY A 197 -8.14 -8.94 -5.70
N GLN A 198 -8.54 -7.68 -5.70
CA GLN A 198 -9.49 -7.08 -6.65
C GLN A 198 -8.97 -5.72 -7.08
N VAL A 199 -9.23 -5.30 -8.31
CA VAL A 199 -8.88 -3.95 -8.77
C VAL A 199 -10.07 -3.30 -9.47
N ALA A 200 -10.42 -2.10 -9.03
CA ALA A 200 -11.45 -1.27 -9.63
C ALA A 200 -10.86 0.10 -9.98
N ASN A 201 -11.03 0.54 -11.22
CA ASN A 201 -10.56 1.85 -11.67
C ASN A 201 -11.72 2.65 -12.26
N THR A 202 -12.07 3.75 -11.61
CA THR A 202 -13.01 4.78 -12.08
C THR A 202 -12.32 6.09 -12.47
N GLY A 203 -11.04 6.23 -12.12
CA GLY A 203 -10.18 7.35 -12.51
C GLY A 203 -9.35 7.06 -13.76
N THR A 204 -8.19 7.71 -13.87
CA THR A 204 -7.26 7.57 -15.00
C THR A 204 -5.96 6.90 -14.57
N LEU A 205 -5.44 6.03 -15.45
CA LEU A 205 -4.12 5.40 -15.33
C LEU A 205 -3.34 5.72 -16.59
N SER A 206 -2.18 6.34 -16.46
CA SER A 206 -1.38 6.81 -17.60
C SER A 206 0.11 6.51 -17.41
N ALA A 207 0.70 5.87 -18.41
CA ALA A 207 2.15 5.61 -18.48
C ALA A 207 2.65 5.90 -19.90
N PRO A 208 2.86 7.17 -20.28
CA PRO A 208 3.18 7.55 -21.65
C PRO A 208 4.48 6.88 -22.13
N GLY A 209 4.41 6.04 -23.17
CA GLY A 209 5.59 5.31 -23.67
C GLY A 209 6.13 4.24 -22.72
N GLY A 210 5.42 3.93 -21.63
CA GLY A 210 5.68 2.82 -20.72
C GLY A 210 4.52 1.82 -20.73
N GLN A 211 4.25 1.20 -19.59
CA GLN A 211 3.21 0.17 -19.45
C GLN A 211 2.31 0.44 -18.24
N VAL A 212 1.00 0.24 -18.43
CA VAL A 212 0.02 0.16 -17.34
C VAL A 212 -0.36 -1.31 -17.16
N THR A 213 -0.16 -1.84 -15.97
CA THR A 213 -0.50 -3.22 -15.60
C THR A 213 -1.56 -3.20 -14.50
N VAL A 214 -2.69 -3.85 -14.76
CA VAL A 214 -3.76 -4.03 -13.77
C VAL A 214 -4.02 -5.52 -13.66
N SER A 215 -3.79 -6.08 -12.47
CA SER A 215 -3.99 -7.49 -12.22
C SER A 215 -4.85 -7.70 -10.97
N ALA A 216 -5.93 -8.45 -11.14
CA ALA A 216 -6.71 -9.00 -10.04
C ALA A 216 -6.25 -10.45 -9.82
N VAL A 217 -5.69 -10.71 -8.65
CA VAL A 217 -5.05 -11.97 -8.30
C VAL A 217 -5.85 -12.60 -7.17
N PRO A 218 -6.51 -13.76 -7.37
CA PRO A 218 -7.21 -14.43 -6.28
C PRO A 218 -6.27 -14.66 -5.08
N GLY A 219 -6.81 -14.63 -3.86
CA GLY A 219 -6.06 -15.12 -2.70
C GLY A 219 -5.56 -16.54 -2.97
N THR A 220 -4.37 -16.87 -2.48
CA THR A 220 -3.57 -18.09 -2.73
C THR A 220 -2.86 -18.18 -4.09
N SER A 221 -2.40 -17.07 -4.66
CA SER A 221 -1.71 -17.04 -5.97
C SER A 221 -0.39 -16.25 -5.95
N LEU A 222 0.55 -16.64 -6.83
CA LEU A 222 1.84 -15.96 -7.00
C LEU A 222 1.90 -15.28 -8.38
N VAL A 223 2.29 -14.00 -8.39
CA VAL A 223 2.55 -13.24 -9.62
C VAL A 223 4.04 -12.95 -9.78
N ARG A 224 4.60 -13.29 -10.95
CA ARG A 224 5.97 -12.96 -11.32
C ARG A 224 6.01 -11.99 -12.51
N LEU A 225 6.79 -10.92 -12.37
CA LEU A 225 7.06 -9.96 -13.44
C LEU A 225 8.39 -10.33 -14.11
N SER A 226 8.34 -10.77 -15.38
CA SER A 226 9.55 -11.09 -16.16
C SER A 226 10.00 -9.89 -17.00
N GLN A 227 11.29 -9.58 -17.08
CA GLN A 227 11.84 -8.47 -17.89
C GLN A 227 12.79 -8.99 -18.99
N PRO A 228 12.97 -8.30 -20.14
CA PRO A 228 12.34 -7.07 -20.65
C PRO A 228 11.29 -7.32 -21.77
N GLY A 229 10.21 -6.52 -21.81
CA GLY A 229 9.03 -6.68 -22.69
C GLY A 229 7.75 -7.19 -21.97
N GLN A 230 7.91 -7.55 -20.70
CA GLN A 230 6.92 -7.85 -19.65
C GLN A 230 5.68 -8.64 -20.06
N LEU A 231 5.85 -9.97 -20.11
CA LEU A 231 4.75 -10.92 -19.98
C LEU A 231 4.51 -11.18 -18.48
N LEU A 232 3.27 -10.95 -18.04
CA LEU A 232 2.76 -11.42 -16.76
C LEU A 232 2.71 -12.95 -16.79
N SER A 233 3.37 -13.61 -15.85
CA SER A 233 3.19 -15.04 -15.62
C SER A 233 2.51 -15.23 -14.27
N LEU A 234 1.30 -15.79 -14.32
CA LEU A 234 0.65 -16.35 -13.13
C LEU A 234 1.30 -17.72 -12.89
N GLU A 235 1.92 -17.88 -11.73
CA GLU A 235 2.50 -19.16 -11.31
C GLU A 235 1.53 -19.81 -10.31
N ILE A 236 1.14 -21.04 -10.61
CA ILE A 236 0.30 -21.86 -9.75
C ILE A 236 1.18 -23.00 -9.25
N GLU A 237 1.29 -23.13 -7.93
CA GLU A 237 2.02 -24.27 -7.37
C GLU A 237 1.20 -25.55 -7.57
N PRO A 238 1.74 -26.60 -8.24
CA PRO A 238 0.97 -27.81 -8.49
C PRO A 238 0.58 -28.48 -7.17
N PRO A 239 -0.66 -29.03 -7.07
CA PRO A 239 -1.09 -29.74 -5.88
C PRO A 239 -0.14 -30.90 -5.58
N ARG A 240 0.21 -31.09 -4.30
CA ARG A 240 1.15 -32.13 -3.85
C ARG A 240 0.42 -33.24 -3.12
N THR A 241 0.92 -34.47 -3.24
CA THR A 241 0.54 -35.59 -2.36
C THR A 241 0.92 -35.28 -0.91
N THR A 242 0.38 -36.02 0.06
CA THR A 242 0.77 -35.95 1.48
C THR A 242 2.27 -36.11 1.73
N ASP A 243 2.99 -36.78 0.82
CA ASP A 243 4.44 -36.99 0.89
C ASP A 243 5.26 -35.90 0.15
N GLY A 244 4.61 -34.81 -0.27
CA GLY A 244 5.27 -33.66 -0.92
C GLY A 244 5.58 -33.83 -2.41
N THR A 245 5.15 -34.92 -3.06
CA THR A 245 5.35 -35.09 -4.50
C THR A 245 4.32 -34.30 -5.32
N PRO A 246 4.74 -33.50 -6.33
CA PRO A 246 3.80 -32.74 -7.17
C PRO A 246 2.98 -33.68 -8.06
N LEU A 247 1.66 -33.48 -8.06
CA LEU A 247 0.74 -34.20 -8.94
C LEU A 247 0.86 -33.66 -10.38
N PRO A 248 0.76 -34.53 -11.39
CA PRO A 248 0.76 -34.10 -12.78
C PRO A 248 -0.49 -33.27 -13.08
N ILE A 249 -0.28 -32.06 -13.59
CA ILE A 249 -1.34 -31.15 -14.03
C ILE A 249 -1.67 -31.38 -15.51
N THR A 250 -2.95 -31.47 -15.83
CA THR A 250 -3.45 -31.50 -17.21
C THR A 250 -4.09 -30.16 -17.58
N PRO A 251 -4.22 -29.81 -18.87
CA PRO A 251 -4.88 -28.57 -19.28
C PRO A 251 -6.33 -28.43 -18.81
N LEU A 252 -7.00 -29.54 -18.46
CA LEU A 252 -8.36 -29.55 -17.92
C LEU A 252 -8.43 -29.18 -16.43
N ASP A 253 -7.31 -29.26 -15.71
CA ASP A 253 -7.23 -28.90 -14.29
C ASP A 253 -7.02 -27.38 -14.11
N LEU A 254 -6.61 -26.69 -15.16
CA LEU A 254 -6.32 -25.25 -15.14
C LEU A 254 -7.51 -24.39 -14.66
N PRO A 255 -8.76 -24.58 -15.13
CA PRO A 255 -9.88 -23.79 -14.62
C PRO A 255 -10.05 -23.95 -13.10
N ALA A 256 -9.96 -25.18 -12.57
CA ALA A 256 -10.12 -25.44 -11.14
C ALA A 256 -8.97 -24.85 -10.30
N LEU A 257 -7.74 -24.94 -10.82
CA LEU A 257 -6.55 -24.35 -10.22
C LEU A 257 -6.56 -22.81 -10.22
N LEU A 258 -7.27 -22.20 -11.18
CA LEU A 258 -7.42 -20.75 -11.30
C LEU A 258 -8.59 -20.18 -10.49
N THR A 259 -9.54 -21.02 -10.06
CA THR A 259 -10.75 -20.57 -9.35
C THR A 259 -10.78 -20.94 -7.87
N ALA A 260 -9.71 -21.53 -7.32
CA ALA A 260 -9.63 -22.00 -5.93
C ALA A 260 -10.96 -22.66 -5.49
N SER A 261 -11.41 -23.65 -6.24
CA SER A 261 -12.56 -24.45 -5.83
C SER A 261 -12.01 -25.55 -4.92
N GLU A 262 -12.13 -25.36 -3.60
CA GLU A 262 -11.94 -26.46 -2.64
C GLU A 262 -12.81 -27.63 -3.09
N VAL A 263 -12.16 -28.68 -3.59
CA VAL A 263 -12.80 -29.99 -3.74
C VAL A 263 -12.48 -30.73 -2.45
N GLU A 264 -13.50 -30.80 -1.60
CA GLU A 264 -13.56 -31.60 -0.38
C GLU A 264 -13.23 -33.09 -0.62
#